data_AF-A0A9E5Y2J2-F1
#
_entry.id   AF-A0A9E5Y2J2-F1
#
_cell.length_a   1.000
_cell.length_b   1.000
_cell.length_c   1.000
_cell.angle_alpha   90.00
_cell.angle_beta   90.00
_cell.angle_gamma   90.00
#
_symmetry.space_group_name_H-M   'P 1'
#
loop_
_entity.id
_entity.type
_entity.pdbx_description
1 polymer ?
#
loop_
_entity_poly.entity_id
_entity_poly.type
_entity_poly.pdbx_seq_one_letter_code
_entity_poly.pdbx_strand_id
1 'polypeptide(L)'
;MDSTGNLPTDASSETPVTLIGVVHLDVEAKAPLLNLLKTLQPDCIAVEISWFSIKFRTLHEKQWLGRLEKILCSLPEDKRNHFRIKLLKRQLTMPFEWEVAESFGNDAHIKVVPIDSGAISQQELPRWNEELLSQDNLLLATSEPDEPLDDYFVKHYKRAAYYLTRPNALPGAFLQAVFDKKWQKREKFLARRILDLASKNRKVVYIGGWMHLLDDHNVINLVHRLRHVLKDRFLITGTTVHKLQRSHTNA
;
A
#
# COMPACT_ATOMS: atom_id res chain seq x y z
N MET A 1 18.69 48.73 30.69
CA MET A 1 19.13 47.48 31.36
C MET A 1 18.21 46.40 30.88
N ASP A 2 18.77 45.57 30.01
CA ASP A 2 18.12 44.52 29.24
C ASP A 2 17.50 43.44 30.11
N SER A 3 16.31 43.00 29.73
CA SER A 3 15.86 41.63 29.95
C SER A 3 14.81 41.26 28.90
N THR A 4 15.24 41.22 27.64
CA THR A 4 14.54 40.48 26.58
C THR A 4 14.67 38.99 26.88
N GLY A 5 13.75 38.48 27.70
CA GLY A 5 13.58 37.05 27.91
C GLY A 5 13.11 36.40 26.61
N ASN A 6 14.06 35.96 25.79
CA ASN A 6 13.80 35.03 24.70
C ASN A 6 13.13 33.79 25.31
N LEU A 7 11.85 33.61 24.99
CA LEU A 7 11.18 32.34 25.12
C LEU A 7 12.00 31.30 24.34
N PRO A 8 12.23 30.09 24.90
CA PRO A 8 12.77 29.00 24.11
C PRO A 8 11.79 28.77 22.96
N THR A 9 12.21 29.05 21.73
CA THR A 9 11.56 28.52 20.54
C THR A 9 11.73 27.01 20.61
N ASP A 10 10.73 26.34 21.16
CA ASP A 10 10.51 24.90 20.98
C ASP A 10 10.47 24.68 19.46
N ALA A 11 11.63 24.34 18.90
CA ALA A 11 11.70 23.61 17.65
C ALA A 11 11.06 22.25 17.95
N SER A 12 9.74 22.19 17.82
CA SER A 12 8.96 20.96 17.90
C SER A 12 9.67 19.93 17.03
N SER A 13 10.34 18.99 17.68
CA SER A 13 11.03 17.88 17.04
C SER A 13 9.98 16.91 16.52
N GLU A 14 9.19 17.37 15.55
CA GLU A 14 8.20 16.54 14.89
C GLU A 14 8.94 15.46 14.11
N THR A 15 8.78 14.23 14.56
CA THR A 15 9.34 13.05 13.91
C THR A 15 8.91 13.01 12.45
N PRO A 16 9.86 13.08 11.49
CA PRO A 16 9.52 13.05 10.08
C PRO A 16 8.93 11.69 9.68
N VAL A 17 7.76 11.74 9.06
CA VAL A 17 7.10 10.60 8.41
C VAL A 17 7.35 10.65 6.91
N THR A 18 7.74 9.53 6.31
CA THR A 18 7.79 9.39 4.85
C THR A 18 6.74 8.38 4.39
N LEU A 19 5.94 8.74 3.38
CA LEU A 19 4.97 7.81 2.78
C LEU A 19 5.51 7.24 1.47
N ILE A 20 5.44 5.93 1.31
CA ILE A 20 5.78 5.21 0.08
C ILE A 20 4.50 4.54 -0.43
N GLY A 21 4.09 4.94 -1.63
CA GLY A 21 2.95 4.38 -2.35
C GLY A 21 3.41 3.43 -3.43
N VAL A 22 2.76 2.29 -3.53
CA VAL A 22 3.00 1.28 -4.57
C VAL A 22 1.71 0.94 -5.31
N VAL A 23 1.84 0.32 -6.48
CA VAL A 23 0.74 -0.44 -7.09
C VAL A 23 0.79 -1.86 -6.53
N HIS A 24 -0.24 -2.27 -5.80
CA HIS A 24 -0.30 -3.62 -5.23
C HIS A 24 -0.18 -4.70 -6.31
N LEU A 25 0.40 -5.85 -5.93
CA LEU A 25 0.67 -7.01 -6.79
C LEU A 25 1.76 -6.82 -7.85
N ASP A 26 2.35 -5.63 -7.97
CA ASP A 26 3.51 -5.41 -8.84
C ASP A 26 4.80 -5.87 -8.15
N VAL A 27 5.25 -7.09 -8.44
CA VAL A 27 6.47 -7.63 -7.83
C VAL A 27 7.75 -6.97 -8.35
N GLU A 28 7.71 -6.25 -9.47
CA GLU A 28 8.87 -5.52 -9.99
C GLU A 28 9.25 -4.33 -9.08
N ALA A 29 8.28 -3.86 -8.27
CA ALA A 29 8.50 -2.83 -7.26
C ALA A 29 9.35 -3.30 -6.05
N LYS A 30 9.64 -4.61 -5.92
CA LYS A 30 10.43 -5.16 -4.80
C LYS A 30 11.82 -4.51 -4.68
N ALA A 31 12.59 -4.52 -5.76
CA ALA A 31 13.96 -4.01 -5.76
C ALA A 31 14.03 -2.49 -5.54
N PRO A 32 13.22 -1.65 -6.24
CA PRO A 32 13.15 -0.22 -5.96
C PRO A 32 12.71 0.09 -4.53
N LEU A 33 11.75 -0.66 -3.97
CA LEU A 33 11.31 -0.48 -2.58
C LEU A 33 12.46 -0.75 -1.60
N LEU A 34 13.16 -1.87 -1.78
CA LEU A 34 14.32 -2.20 -0.95
C LEU A 34 15.42 -1.15 -1.04
N ASN A 35 15.75 -0.70 -2.25
CA ASN A 35 16.76 0.33 -2.47
C ASN A 35 16.35 1.67 -1.82
N LEU A 36 15.08 2.04 -1.94
CA LEU A 36 14.56 3.24 -1.28
C LEU A 36 14.63 3.12 0.24
N LEU A 37 14.29 1.96 0.82
CA LEU A 37 14.45 1.72 2.26
C LEU A 37 15.91 1.85 2.73
N LYS A 38 16.86 1.30 1.96
CA LYS A 38 18.31 1.45 2.22
C LYS A 38 18.75 2.92 2.20
N THR A 39 18.24 3.72 1.26
CA THR A 39 18.52 5.16 1.19
C THR A 39 17.86 5.93 2.33
N LEU A 40 16.63 5.56 2.67
CA LEU A 40 15.88 6.24 3.73
C LEU A 40 16.36 5.85 5.12
N GLN A 41 16.90 4.66 5.37
CA GLN A 41 17.33 4.23 6.72
C GLN A 41 16.28 4.56 7.82
N PRO A 42 15.03 4.07 7.70
CA PRO A 42 14.04 4.28 8.75
C PRO A 42 14.46 3.58 10.05
N ASP A 43 13.97 4.05 11.19
CA ASP A 43 14.07 3.32 12.46
C ASP A 43 12.76 2.57 12.80
N CYS A 44 11.68 2.83 12.06
CA CYS A 44 10.46 2.05 12.08
C CYS A 44 9.78 2.03 10.70
N ILE A 45 9.30 0.86 10.28
CA ILE A 45 8.50 0.69 9.06
C ILE A 45 7.07 0.32 9.46
N ALA A 46 6.10 1.06 8.94
CA ALA A 46 4.69 0.76 9.02
C ALA A 46 4.20 0.23 7.67
N VAL A 47 3.50 -0.91 7.66
CA VAL A 47 3.02 -1.54 6.42
C VAL A 47 1.49 -1.60 6.43
N GLU A 48 0.86 -1.26 5.31
CA GLU A 48 -0.57 -1.38 5.04
C GLU A 48 -1.00 -2.83 4.90
N ILE A 49 -0.89 -3.58 5.99
CA ILE A 49 -1.40 -4.94 6.13
C ILE A 49 -1.81 -5.13 7.59
N SER A 50 -2.76 -6.03 7.83
CA SER A 50 -3.21 -6.36 9.18
C SER A 50 -2.47 -7.58 9.72
N TRP A 51 -2.30 -7.63 11.05
CA TRP A 51 -1.78 -8.83 11.73
C TRP A 51 -2.58 -10.09 11.41
N PHE A 52 -3.89 -9.96 11.24
CA PHE A 52 -4.74 -11.08 10.84
C PHE A 52 -4.37 -11.57 9.43
N SER A 53 -4.22 -10.66 8.46
CA SER A 53 -3.86 -11.02 7.09
C SER A 53 -2.53 -11.76 7.04
N ILE A 54 -1.52 -11.31 7.78
CA ILE A 54 -0.22 -11.98 7.85
C ILE A 54 -0.41 -13.41 8.37
N LYS A 55 -0.97 -13.56 9.57
CA LYS A 55 -1.15 -14.89 10.19
C LYS A 55 -1.96 -15.83 9.32
N PHE A 56 -3.06 -15.35 8.74
CA PHE A 56 -3.93 -16.17 7.92
C PHE A 56 -3.22 -16.64 6.64
N ARG A 57 -2.50 -15.73 5.96
CA ARG A 57 -1.73 -16.09 4.75
C ARG A 57 -0.62 -17.09 5.06
N THR A 58 0.13 -16.89 6.14
CA THR A 58 1.17 -17.84 6.57
C THR A 58 0.62 -19.27 6.76
N LEU A 59 -0.62 -19.41 7.24
CA LEU A 59 -1.25 -20.71 7.46
C LEU A 59 -1.87 -21.32 6.19
N HIS A 60 -2.45 -20.49 5.31
CA HIS A 60 -3.31 -20.96 4.23
C HIS A 60 -2.75 -20.82 2.82
N GLU A 61 -1.65 -20.08 2.61
CA GLU A 61 -1.09 -19.82 1.28
C GLU A 61 -0.83 -21.10 0.48
N LYS A 62 -0.14 -22.09 1.07
CA LYS A 62 0.14 -23.37 0.42
C LYS A 62 -1.14 -24.12 0.02
N GLN A 63 -2.17 -24.07 0.87
CA GLN A 63 -3.46 -24.71 0.59
C GLN A 63 -4.17 -24.02 -0.58
N TRP A 64 -4.20 -22.69 -0.59
CA TRP A 64 -4.81 -21.91 -1.66
C TRP A 64 -4.11 -22.11 -3.00
N LEU A 65 -2.78 -22.05 -3.03
CA LEU A 65 -2.01 -22.30 -4.24
C LEU A 65 -2.22 -23.73 -4.74
N GLY A 66 -2.20 -24.73 -3.84
CA GLY A 66 -2.48 -26.12 -4.21
C GLY A 66 -3.90 -26.34 -4.73
N ARG A 67 -4.90 -25.63 -4.19
CA ARG A 67 -6.26 -25.65 -4.71
C ARG A 67 -6.35 -24.99 -6.09
N LEU A 68 -5.72 -23.82 -6.26
CA LEU A 68 -5.68 -23.14 -7.55
C LEU A 68 -5.11 -24.07 -8.63
N GLU A 69 -3.95 -24.68 -8.39
CA GLU A 69 -3.33 -25.60 -9.35
C GLU A 69 -4.25 -26.79 -9.72
N LYS A 70 -4.95 -27.38 -8.75
CA LYS A 70 -5.94 -28.44 -9.03
C LYS A 70 -7.05 -27.97 -9.96
N ILE A 71 -7.57 -26.76 -9.77
CA ILE A 71 -8.62 -26.22 -10.63
C ILE A 71 -8.05 -25.89 -12.02
N LEU A 72 -6.84 -25.32 -12.10
CA LEU A 72 -6.17 -25.02 -13.37
C LEU A 72 -5.99 -26.28 -14.24
N CYS A 73 -5.75 -27.46 -13.64
CA CYS A 73 -5.70 -28.72 -14.39
C CYS A 73 -7.01 -29.05 -15.13
N SER A 74 -8.16 -28.57 -14.64
CA SER A 74 -9.47 -28.76 -15.27
C SER A 74 -9.83 -27.67 -16.29
N LEU A 75 -9.08 -26.56 -16.33
CA LEU A 75 -9.32 -25.48 -17.28
C LEU A 75 -8.69 -25.78 -18.66
N PRO A 76 -9.25 -25.21 -19.74
CA PRO A 76 -8.60 -25.17 -21.05
C PRO A 76 -7.17 -24.60 -20.98
N GLU A 77 -6.25 -25.15 -21.76
CA GLU A 77 -4.81 -24.83 -21.68
C GLU A 77 -4.53 -23.34 -21.93
N ASP A 78 -5.21 -22.74 -22.88
CA ASP A 78 -5.15 -21.32 -23.23
C ASP A 78 -5.56 -20.41 -22.05
N LYS A 79 -6.39 -20.89 -21.13
CA LYS A 79 -6.83 -20.14 -19.94
C LYS A 79 -5.90 -20.28 -18.74
N ARG A 80 -5.05 -21.31 -18.70
CA ARG A 80 -4.19 -21.59 -17.52
C ARG A 80 -3.14 -20.52 -17.29
N ASN A 81 -2.69 -19.87 -18.36
CA ASN A 81 -1.64 -18.85 -18.35
C ASN A 81 -2.17 -17.41 -18.45
N HIS A 82 -3.50 -17.24 -18.41
CA HIS A 82 -4.16 -15.94 -18.50
C HIS A 82 -3.66 -14.96 -17.43
N PHE A 83 -3.52 -13.68 -17.78
CA PHE A 83 -2.94 -12.68 -16.86
C PHE A 83 -3.69 -12.56 -15.53
N ARG A 84 -5.01 -12.75 -15.54
CA ARG A 84 -5.84 -12.79 -14.31
C ARG A 84 -5.45 -13.94 -13.38
N ILE A 85 -5.05 -15.10 -13.91
CA ILE A 85 -4.53 -16.21 -13.09
C ILE A 85 -3.18 -15.83 -12.50
N LYS A 86 -2.31 -15.15 -13.25
CA LYS A 86 -1.03 -14.65 -12.72
C LYS A 86 -1.25 -13.63 -11.60
N LEU A 87 -2.18 -12.69 -11.76
CA LEU A 87 -2.57 -11.73 -10.72
C LEU A 87 -3.15 -12.44 -9.49
N LEU A 88 -4.01 -13.43 -9.69
CA LEU A 88 -4.57 -14.22 -8.60
C LEU A 88 -3.49 -14.96 -7.82
N LYS A 89 -2.53 -15.60 -8.50
CA LYS A 89 -1.37 -16.23 -7.84
C LYS A 89 -0.64 -15.24 -6.93
N ARG A 90 -0.36 -14.02 -7.41
CA ARG A 90 0.25 -12.95 -6.61
C ARG A 90 -0.64 -12.47 -5.46
N GLN A 91 -1.96 -12.49 -5.63
CA GLN A 91 -2.91 -12.11 -4.59
C GLN A 91 -3.00 -13.15 -3.46
N LEU A 92 -2.80 -14.43 -3.77
CA LEU A 92 -2.83 -15.53 -2.79
C LEU A 92 -1.56 -15.58 -1.93
N THR A 93 -0.43 -15.13 -2.46
CA THR A 93 0.85 -15.08 -1.73
C THR A 93 0.90 -13.91 -0.73
N MET A 94 1.85 -13.96 0.20
CA MET A 94 2.17 -12.79 1.03
C MET A 94 2.44 -11.55 0.15
N PRO A 95 1.87 -10.37 0.48
CA PRO A 95 2.13 -9.15 -0.28
C PRO A 95 3.61 -8.75 -0.22
N PHE A 96 4.15 -8.33 -1.36
CA PHE A 96 5.57 -8.02 -1.47
C PHE A 96 6.01 -6.87 -0.57
N GLU A 97 5.09 -5.94 -0.26
CA GLU A 97 5.32 -4.82 0.62
C GLU A 97 5.69 -5.31 2.02
N TRP A 98 5.02 -6.36 2.50
CA TRP A 98 5.34 -7.00 3.77
C TRP A 98 6.65 -7.77 3.67
N GLU A 99 6.83 -8.61 2.63
CA GLU A 99 8.04 -9.41 2.46
C GLU A 99 9.33 -8.55 2.45
N VAL A 100 9.30 -7.45 1.69
CA VAL A 100 10.45 -6.52 1.58
C VAL A 100 10.68 -5.80 2.90
N ALA A 101 9.62 -5.31 3.55
CA ALA A 101 9.73 -4.61 4.82
C ALA A 101 10.24 -5.52 5.93
N GLU A 102 9.71 -6.73 6.05
CA GLU A 102 10.09 -7.73 7.05
C GLU A 102 11.56 -8.17 6.86
N SER A 103 11.97 -8.49 5.63
CA SER A 103 13.36 -8.84 5.34
C SER A 103 14.31 -7.69 5.70
N PHE A 104 14.02 -6.47 5.23
CA PHE A 104 14.84 -5.30 5.56
C PHE A 104 14.87 -5.02 7.06
N GLY A 105 13.73 -5.17 7.74
CA GLY A 105 13.60 -4.98 9.18
C GLY A 105 14.47 -5.94 9.99
N ASN A 106 14.47 -7.21 9.60
CA ASN A 106 15.31 -8.23 10.21
C ASN A 106 16.80 -7.93 10.01
N ASP A 107 17.20 -7.61 8.78
CA ASP A 107 18.60 -7.33 8.42
C ASP A 107 19.13 -6.06 9.10
N ALA A 108 18.31 -5.02 9.21
CA ALA A 108 18.68 -3.73 9.81
C ALA A 108 18.36 -3.65 11.32
N HIS A 109 17.80 -4.72 11.92
CA HIS A 109 17.33 -4.76 13.30
C HIS A 109 16.36 -3.61 13.66
N ILE A 110 15.45 -3.27 12.75
CA ILE A 110 14.43 -2.23 12.95
C ILE A 110 13.03 -2.82 13.06
N LYS A 111 12.14 -2.08 13.71
CA LYS A 111 10.76 -2.52 13.92
C LYS A 111 9.94 -2.40 12.63
N VAL A 112 9.28 -3.49 12.26
CA VAL A 112 8.28 -3.52 11.18
C VAL A 112 6.90 -3.78 11.81
N VAL A 113 5.94 -2.91 11.50
CA VAL A 113 4.62 -2.92 12.15
C VAL A 113 3.52 -2.99 11.08
N PRO A 114 2.69 -4.05 11.08
CA PRO A 114 1.46 -4.05 10.30
C PRO A 114 0.44 -3.14 10.99
N ILE A 115 -0.08 -2.15 10.25
CA ILE A 115 -0.91 -1.08 10.83
C ILE A 115 -2.35 -1.03 10.32
N ASP A 116 -2.74 -1.91 9.40
CA ASP A 116 -4.11 -1.91 8.87
C ASP A 116 -5.09 -2.68 9.77
N SER A 117 -6.38 -2.43 9.59
CA SER A 117 -7.46 -3.10 10.30
C SER A 117 -7.66 -4.53 9.81
N GLY A 118 -7.74 -5.48 10.74
CA GLY A 118 -8.03 -6.88 10.42
C GLY A 118 -9.48 -7.14 9.99
N ALA A 119 -10.41 -6.20 10.19
CA ALA A 119 -11.84 -6.45 10.04
C ALA A 119 -12.24 -6.92 8.64
N ILE A 120 -11.70 -6.28 7.58
CA ILE A 120 -11.98 -6.67 6.20
C ILE A 120 -11.32 -8.03 5.90
N SER A 121 -10.06 -8.20 6.26
CA SER A 121 -9.35 -9.47 6.05
C SER A 121 -10.01 -10.65 6.75
N GLN A 122 -10.58 -10.44 7.95
CA GLN A 122 -11.32 -11.45 8.71
C GLN A 122 -12.59 -11.92 8.02
N GLN A 123 -13.23 -11.04 7.25
CA GLN A 123 -14.43 -11.37 6.47
C GLN A 123 -14.06 -12.03 5.15
N GLU A 124 -13.05 -11.52 4.46
CA GLU A 124 -12.76 -11.88 3.08
C GLU A 124 -11.87 -13.12 2.94
N LEU A 125 -10.76 -13.21 3.69
CA LEU A 125 -9.77 -14.29 3.50
C LEU A 125 -10.35 -15.70 3.71
N PRO A 126 -11.20 -15.96 4.72
CA PRO A 126 -11.81 -17.29 4.87
C PRO A 126 -12.64 -17.72 3.66
N ARG A 127 -13.28 -16.77 2.97
CA ARG A 127 -14.17 -17.02 1.82
C ARG A 127 -13.40 -17.34 0.54
N TRP A 128 -12.10 -17.04 0.47
CA TRP A 128 -11.32 -17.24 -0.75
C TRP A 128 -11.28 -18.69 -1.20
N ASN A 129 -11.26 -19.64 -0.26
CA ASN A 129 -11.20 -21.05 -0.61
C ASN A 129 -12.46 -21.53 -1.34
N GLU A 130 -13.63 -21.01 -0.98
CA GLU A 130 -14.92 -21.46 -1.51
C GLU A 130 -15.40 -20.58 -2.65
N GLU A 131 -15.17 -19.28 -2.56
CA GLU A 131 -15.66 -18.31 -3.54
C GLU A 131 -14.59 -17.99 -4.58
N LEU A 132 -13.50 -17.32 -4.18
CA LEU A 132 -12.46 -16.86 -5.10
C LEU A 132 -11.82 -18.01 -5.89
N LEU A 133 -11.61 -19.16 -5.23
CA LEU A 133 -11.03 -20.37 -5.78
C LEU A 133 -12.11 -21.40 -6.17
N SER A 134 -13.18 -20.93 -6.80
CA SER A 134 -14.15 -21.79 -7.49
C SER A 134 -13.85 -21.85 -8.99
N GLN A 135 -14.17 -22.98 -9.62
CA GLN A 135 -13.99 -23.16 -11.05
C GLN A 135 -14.76 -22.11 -11.85
N ASP A 136 -16.01 -21.82 -11.45
CA ASP A 136 -16.86 -20.82 -12.10
C ASP A 136 -16.24 -19.43 -12.06
N ASN A 137 -15.68 -19.01 -10.92
CA ASN A 137 -15.02 -17.72 -10.82
C ASN A 137 -13.72 -17.65 -11.64
N LEU A 138 -12.97 -18.74 -11.75
CA LEU A 138 -11.79 -18.75 -12.63
C LEU A 138 -12.18 -18.71 -14.11
N LEU A 139 -13.25 -19.42 -14.51
CA LEU A 139 -13.78 -19.35 -15.87
C LEU A 139 -14.28 -17.95 -16.20
N LEU A 140 -14.98 -17.30 -15.27
CA LEU A 140 -15.44 -15.92 -15.41
C LEU A 140 -14.25 -14.94 -15.50
N ALA A 141 -13.26 -15.08 -14.62
CA ALA A 141 -12.07 -14.24 -14.62
C ALA A 141 -11.22 -14.40 -15.89
N THR A 142 -11.34 -15.53 -16.58
CA THR A 142 -10.64 -15.84 -17.85
C THR A 142 -11.58 -15.77 -19.07
N SER A 143 -12.70 -15.06 -18.94
CA SER A 143 -13.62 -14.79 -20.06
C SER A 143 -13.30 -13.47 -20.78
N GLU A 144 -12.63 -12.54 -20.10
CA GLU A 144 -12.10 -11.32 -20.70
C GLU A 144 -10.91 -11.64 -21.64
N PRO A 145 -10.59 -10.76 -22.60
CA PRO A 145 -9.38 -10.91 -23.41
C PRO A 145 -8.11 -10.99 -22.55
N ASP A 146 -7.21 -11.92 -22.89
CA ASP A 146 -5.89 -11.97 -22.27
C ASP A 146 -5.05 -10.77 -22.73
N GLU A 147 -4.28 -10.20 -21.82
CA GLU A 147 -3.38 -9.08 -22.10
C GLU A 147 -2.01 -9.32 -21.45
N PRO A 148 -0.92 -8.72 -21.97
CA PRO A 148 0.35 -8.76 -21.29
C PRO A 148 0.21 -8.22 -19.87
N LEU A 149 0.72 -8.99 -18.89
CA LEU A 149 0.63 -8.62 -17.48
C LEU A 149 1.28 -7.25 -17.20
N ASP A 150 2.31 -6.89 -17.94
CA ASP A 150 2.98 -5.60 -17.82
C ASP A 150 2.08 -4.45 -18.26
N ASP A 151 1.25 -4.64 -19.29
CA ASP A 151 0.31 -3.63 -19.77
C ASP A 151 -0.76 -3.31 -18.71
N TYR A 152 -1.21 -4.32 -17.96
CA TYR A 152 -2.09 -4.12 -16.80
C TYR A 152 -1.46 -3.14 -15.81
N PHE A 153 -0.22 -3.39 -15.39
CA PHE A 153 0.46 -2.52 -14.43
C PHE A 153 0.80 -1.14 -14.99
N VAL A 154 1.21 -1.05 -16.27
CA VAL A 154 1.45 0.24 -16.94
C VAL A 154 0.20 1.13 -16.92
N LYS A 155 -0.99 0.56 -17.14
CA LYS A 155 -2.26 1.30 -17.01
C LYS A 155 -2.45 1.82 -15.58
N HIS A 156 -2.16 1.00 -14.57
CA HIS A 156 -2.22 1.40 -13.17
C HIS A 156 -1.20 2.49 -12.80
N TYR A 157 0.03 2.44 -13.33
CA TYR A 157 1.04 3.48 -13.13
C TYR A 157 0.63 4.82 -13.73
N LYS A 158 0.19 4.81 -14.99
CA LYS A 158 -0.30 6.01 -15.68
C LYS A 158 -1.42 6.66 -14.89
N ARG A 159 -2.32 5.85 -14.34
CA ARG A 159 -3.43 6.32 -13.52
C ARG A 159 -2.97 6.89 -12.17
N ALA A 160 -2.05 6.21 -11.46
CA ALA A 160 -1.47 6.71 -10.22
C ALA A 160 -0.77 8.06 -10.43
N ALA A 161 0.11 8.14 -11.43
CA ALA A 161 0.83 9.36 -11.79
C ALA A 161 -0.12 10.50 -12.17
N TYR A 162 -1.16 10.22 -12.96
CA TYR A 162 -2.14 11.22 -13.35
C TYR A 162 -2.82 11.87 -12.13
N TYR A 163 -3.33 11.08 -11.18
CA TYR A 163 -4.05 11.65 -10.03
C TYR A 163 -3.13 12.26 -8.97
N LEU A 164 -1.91 11.75 -8.81
CA LEU A 164 -0.95 12.30 -7.85
C LEU A 164 -0.35 13.64 -8.30
N THR A 165 -0.39 13.95 -9.60
CA THR A 165 0.08 15.23 -10.16
C THR A 165 -1.04 16.22 -10.42
N ARG A 166 -2.31 15.80 -10.30
CA ARG A 166 -3.49 16.63 -10.56
C ARG A 166 -4.50 16.53 -9.41
N PRO A 167 -4.27 17.23 -8.29
CA PRO A 167 -5.27 17.34 -7.24
C PRO A 167 -6.59 17.87 -7.82
N ASN A 168 -7.73 17.35 -7.34
CA ASN A 168 -9.09 17.64 -7.83
C ASN A 168 -9.49 16.99 -9.18
N ALA A 169 -8.62 16.18 -9.81
CA ALA A 169 -8.94 15.48 -11.06
C ALA A 169 -9.52 14.07 -10.85
N LEU A 170 -9.91 13.70 -9.62
CA LEU A 170 -10.45 12.37 -9.32
C LEU A 170 -11.80 12.18 -10.04
N PRO A 171 -12.00 11.08 -10.80
CA PRO A 171 -13.27 10.76 -11.44
C PRO A 171 -14.38 10.60 -10.41
N GLY A 172 -15.64 10.79 -10.81
CA GLY A 172 -16.80 10.63 -9.93
C GLY A 172 -16.83 9.29 -9.18
N ALA A 173 -16.49 8.18 -9.82
CA ALA A 173 -16.42 6.86 -9.16
C ALA A 173 -15.27 6.76 -8.13
N PHE A 174 -14.13 7.42 -8.40
CA PHE A 174 -13.00 7.51 -7.47
C PHE A 174 -13.34 8.39 -6.28
N LEU A 175 -13.97 9.53 -6.53
CA LEU A 175 -14.48 10.40 -5.49
C LEU A 175 -15.47 9.65 -4.60
N GLN A 176 -16.42 8.90 -5.16
CA GLN A 176 -17.35 8.10 -4.35
C GLN A 176 -16.63 7.09 -3.45
N ALA A 177 -15.64 6.37 -3.97
CA ALA A 177 -14.85 5.42 -3.17
C ALA A 177 -14.03 6.13 -2.07
N VAL A 178 -13.50 7.31 -2.36
CA VAL A 178 -12.70 8.10 -1.41
C VAL A 178 -13.58 8.83 -0.38
N PHE A 179 -14.81 9.20 -0.74
CA PHE A 179 -15.83 9.75 0.17
C PHE A 179 -16.59 8.67 0.95
N ASP A 180 -16.38 7.39 0.63
CA ASP A 180 -16.98 6.29 1.37
C ASP A 180 -16.60 6.36 2.85
N LYS A 181 -17.59 6.17 3.73
CA LYS A 181 -17.39 6.28 5.17
C LYS A 181 -16.43 5.22 5.70
N LYS A 182 -16.33 4.04 5.09
CA LYS A 182 -15.37 3.00 5.48
C LYS A 182 -13.96 3.42 5.07
N TRP A 183 -13.78 3.98 3.87
CA TRP A 183 -12.50 4.55 3.44
C TRP A 183 -12.01 5.64 4.41
N GLN A 184 -12.85 6.62 4.72
CA GLN A 184 -12.51 7.70 5.65
C GLN A 184 -12.16 7.20 7.07
N LYS A 185 -12.88 6.17 7.55
CA LYS A 185 -12.55 5.50 8.82
C LYS A 185 -11.19 4.81 8.75
N ARG A 186 -10.87 4.15 7.64
CA ARG A 186 -9.57 3.50 7.41
C ARG A 186 -8.43 4.53 7.39
N GLU A 187 -8.59 5.63 6.66
CA GLU A 187 -7.62 6.72 6.62
C GLU A 187 -7.34 7.31 8.01
N LYS A 188 -8.41 7.56 8.78
CA LYS A 188 -8.29 8.04 10.17
C LYS A 188 -7.56 7.01 11.07
N PHE A 189 -7.87 5.72 10.90
CA PHE A 189 -7.22 4.66 11.65
C PHE A 189 -5.72 4.55 11.33
N LEU A 190 -5.36 4.51 10.05
CA LEU A 190 -3.96 4.48 9.59
C LEU A 190 -3.20 5.70 10.10
N ALA A 191 -3.76 6.91 9.96
CA ALA A 191 -3.13 8.13 10.46
C ALA A 191 -2.84 8.07 11.95
N ARG A 192 -3.80 7.62 12.77
CA ARG A 192 -3.61 7.47 14.22
C ARG A 192 -2.48 6.48 14.56
N ARG A 193 -2.39 5.36 13.83
CA ARG A 193 -1.35 4.35 14.05
C ARG A 193 0.03 4.87 13.64
N ILE A 194 0.12 5.60 12.53
CA ILE A 194 1.37 6.22 12.08
C ILE A 194 1.83 7.29 13.06
N LEU A 195 0.93 8.14 13.56
CA LEU A 195 1.26 9.16 14.57
C LEU A 195 1.73 8.53 15.90
N ASP A 196 1.09 7.44 16.34
CA ASP A 196 1.56 6.70 17.52
C ASP A 196 2.99 6.14 17.33
N LEU A 197 3.30 5.63 16.14
CA LEU A 197 4.67 5.22 15.81
C LEU A 197 5.62 6.41 15.73
N ALA A 198 5.22 7.52 15.12
CA ALA A 198 6.04 8.72 15.00
C ALA A 198 6.39 9.31 16.38
N SER A 199 5.51 9.20 17.38
CA SER A 199 5.79 9.64 18.74
C SER A 199 6.89 8.84 19.47
N LYS A 200 7.24 7.65 18.97
CA LYS A 200 8.16 6.68 19.61
C LYS A 200 9.44 6.43 18.82
N ASN A 201 9.52 6.97 17.61
CA ASN A 201 10.59 6.69 16.65
C ASN A 201 11.05 8.03 16.06
N ARG A 202 12.25 8.10 15.47
CA ARG A 202 12.79 9.34 14.87
C ARG A 202 12.56 9.41 13.37
N LYS A 203 12.30 8.28 12.70
CA LYS A 203 12.07 8.22 11.26
C LYS A 203 11.15 7.06 10.87
N VAL A 204 9.87 7.38 10.75
CA VAL A 204 8.85 6.40 10.35
C VAL A 204 8.66 6.42 8.84
N VAL A 205 8.76 5.24 8.21
CA VAL A 205 8.36 5.04 6.82
C VAL A 205 7.05 4.25 6.79
N TYR A 206 6.05 4.76 6.08
CA TYR A 206 4.83 4.01 5.75
C TYR A 206 4.94 3.43 4.34
N ILE A 207 4.52 2.18 4.16
CA ILE A 207 4.42 1.49 2.86
C ILE A 207 2.96 1.07 2.67
N GLY A 208 2.34 1.51 1.58
CA GLY A 208 0.96 1.16 1.24
C GLY A 208 0.60 1.47 -0.20
N GLY A 209 -0.68 1.34 -0.54
CA GLY A 209 -1.20 1.66 -1.85
C GLY A 209 -1.05 3.14 -2.19
N TRP A 210 -0.73 3.43 -3.45
CA TRP A 210 -0.52 4.81 -3.93
C TRP A 210 -1.70 5.76 -3.68
N MET A 211 -2.92 5.24 -3.52
CA MET A 211 -4.10 6.06 -3.22
C MET A 211 -3.98 6.81 -1.89
N HIS A 212 -3.21 6.28 -0.93
CA HIS A 212 -2.92 6.96 0.33
C HIS A 212 -1.98 8.16 0.18
N LEU A 213 -1.39 8.36 -1.01
CA LEU A 213 -0.56 9.52 -1.33
C LEU A 213 -1.34 10.66 -1.97
N LEU A 214 -2.65 10.50 -2.23
CA LEU A 214 -3.47 11.57 -2.80
C LEU A 214 -3.44 12.80 -1.89
N ASP A 215 -3.32 13.98 -2.48
CA ASP A 215 -3.37 15.28 -1.79
C ASP A 215 -4.50 16.12 -2.37
N ASP A 216 -5.72 15.56 -2.28
CA ASP A 216 -6.92 16.27 -2.70
C ASP A 216 -7.42 17.16 -1.56
N HIS A 217 -7.51 18.46 -1.82
CA HIS A 217 -7.93 19.44 -0.82
C HIS A 217 -9.42 19.30 -0.42
N ASN A 218 -10.22 18.61 -1.23
CA ASN A 218 -11.63 18.36 -0.94
C ASN A 218 -11.85 17.13 -0.06
N VAL A 219 -10.78 16.40 0.29
CA VAL A 219 -10.87 15.14 1.04
C VAL A 219 -9.88 15.10 2.20
N ILE A 220 -10.36 14.70 3.37
CA ILE A 220 -9.51 14.43 4.54
C ILE A 220 -8.86 13.03 4.43
N ASN A 221 -7.88 12.92 3.54
CA ASN A 221 -7.06 11.72 3.30
C ASN A 221 -5.87 11.61 4.28
N LEU A 222 -5.06 10.55 4.12
CA LEU A 222 -3.90 10.26 4.97
C LEU A 222 -2.85 11.38 4.91
N VAL A 223 -2.57 11.93 3.72
CA VAL A 223 -1.64 13.05 3.53
C VAL A 223 -2.09 14.26 4.35
N HIS A 224 -3.36 14.64 4.24
CA HIS A 224 -3.93 15.74 5.01
C HIS A 224 -3.78 15.52 6.52
N ARG A 225 -4.07 14.31 7.00
CA ARG A 225 -4.01 13.97 8.43
C ARG A 225 -2.59 13.98 8.99
N LEU A 226 -1.59 13.70 8.15
CA LEU A 226 -0.19 13.65 8.53
C LEU A 226 0.59 14.93 8.17
N ARG A 227 -0.05 15.95 7.61
CA ARG A 227 0.61 17.13 7.02
C ARG A 227 1.66 17.85 7.88
N HIS A 228 1.52 17.78 9.21
CA HIS A 228 2.43 18.40 10.16
C HIS A 228 3.73 17.59 10.28
N VAL A 229 3.63 16.27 10.49
CA VAL A 229 4.79 15.37 10.57
C VAL A 229 5.31 14.85 9.23
N LEU A 230 4.55 15.02 8.14
CA LEU A 230 4.90 14.47 6.83
C LEU A 230 6.14 15.18 6.29
N LYS A 231 7.19 14.42 5.97
CA LYS A 231 8.43 14.89 5.36
C LYS A 231 8.41 14.74 3.85
N ASP A 232 8.33 13.50 3.36
CA ASP A 232 8.45 13.15 1.96
C ASP A 232 7.36 12.15 1.53
N ARG A 233 7.08 12.12 0.22
CA ARG A 233 6.23 11.10 -0.41
C ARG A 233 6.92 10.54 -1.65
N PHE A 234 6.83 9.23 -1.83
CA PHE A 234 7.40 8.53 -2.98
C PHE A 234 6.37 7.60 -3.60
N LEU A 235 6.27 7.59 -4.93
CA LEU A 235 5.52 6.60 -5.70
C LEU A 235 6.51 5.63 -6.36
N ILE A 236 6.27 4.33 -6.25
CA ILE A 236 7.02 3.31 -7.00
C ILE A 236 6.15 2.79 -8.14
N THR A 237 6.70 2.76 -9.35
CA THR A 237 6.05 2.23 -10.56
C THR A 237 6.99 1.26 -11.27
N GLY A 238 6.74 -0.05 -11.17
CA GLY A 238 7.65 -1.06 -11.68
C GLY A 238 9.04 -0.85 -11.06
N THR A 239 10.03 -0.61 -11.91
CA THR A 239 11.43 -0.45 -11.52
C THR A 239 11.84 0.98 -11.11
N THR A 240 10.90 1.95 -11.13
CA THR A 240 11.21 3.39 -10.94
C THR A 240 10.63 3.95 -9.64
N VAL A 241 11.39 4.83 -8.98
CA VAL A 241 10.96 5.61 -7.81
C VAL A 241 10.77 7.07 -8.19
N HIS A 242 9.60 7.62 -7.88
CA HIS A 242 9.23 9.02 -8.14
C HIS A 242 9.04 9.75 -6.82
N LYS A 243 9.83 10.79 -6.56
CA LYS A 243 9.58 11.70 -5.43
C LYS A 243 8.45 12.66 -5.79
N LEU A 244 7.39 12.68 -4.99
CA LEU A 244 6.26 13.59 -5.22
C LEU A 244 6.55 14.95 -4.57
N GLN A 245 6.27 16.02 -5.31
CA GLN A 245 6.37 17.37 -4.77
C GLN A 245 5.23 17.62 -3.75
N ARG A 246 5.47 18.52 -2.81
CA ARG A 246 4.38 19.06 -1.98
C ARG A 246 3.57 20.03 -2.83
N SER A 247 2.25 19.87 -2.79
CA SER A 247 1.33 20.87 -3.29
C SER A 247 1.58 22.14 -2.47
N HIS A 248 2.11 23.19 -3.09
CA HIS A 248 2.25 24.48 -2.42
C HIS A 248 0.85 25.07 -2.31
N THR A 249 0.15 24.79 -1.21
CA THR A 249 -1.02 25.58 -0.84
C THR A 249 -0.49 26.87 -0.22
N ASN A 250 -0.58 27.97 -0.96
CA ASN A 250 -0.58 29.29 -0.35
C ASN A 250 -1.67 29.30 0.74
N ALA A 251 -1.25 29.70 1.94
CA ALA A 251 -2.08 29.83 3.12
C ALA A 251 -3.26 30.78 2.90
#